data_AF-A0A3D5RHN6-F1
#
_entry.id   AF-A0A3D5RHN6-F1
#
_cell.length_a   1.000
_cell.length_b   1.000
_cell.length_c   1.000
_cell.angle_alpha   90.00
_cell.angle_beta   90.00
_cell.angle_gamma   90.00
#
_symmetry.space_group_name_H-M   'P 1'
#
loop_
_entity.id
_entity.type
_entity.pdbx_description
1 polymer ?
#
loop_
_entity_poly.entity_id
_entity_poly.type
_entity_poly.pdbx_seq_one_letter_code
_entity_poly.pdbx_strand_id
1 'polypeptide(L)'
;MKSFSLKNITFTKDEVIINKKKKQIKCPVDNIKQIKYTRITFINFLLAYFSTGYSPGWFQISFKNRVGRIYGYVFFVKYSDLKKLPKEFLEKVTIQ
;
A
#
# COMPACT_ATOMS: atom_id res chain seq x y z
N MET A 1 9.06 -15.93 1.28
CA MET A 1 8.53 -15.37 0.02
C MET A 1 9.67 -14.78 -0.83
N LYS A 2 9.67 -14.92 -2.17
CA LYS A 2 10.71 -14.34 -3.06
C LYS A 2 10.50 -12.82 -3.28
N SER A 3 9.39 -12.41 -3.86
CA SER A 3 8.94 -10.99 -3.95
C SER A 3 7.49 -10.93 -4.45
N PHE A 4 6.78 -9.85 -4.15
CA PHE A 4 5.40 -9.61 -4.61
C PHE A 4 5.26 -8.14 -5.00
N SER A 5 4.83 -7.87 -6.22
CA SER A 5 4.75 -6.51 -6.75
C SER A 5 3.31 -6.08 -7.03
N LEU A 6 2.93 -4.97 -6.42
CA LEU A 6 1.84 -4.10 -6.84
C LEU A 6 2.38 -3.01 -7.76
N LYS A 7 1.48 -2.30 -8.45
CA LYS A 7 1.82 -1.25 -9.43
C LYS A 7 2.94 -0.29 -8.99
N ASN A 8 2.90 0.18 -7.74
CA ASN A 8 3.86 1.15 -7.21
C ASN A 8 4.65 0.64 -6.00
N ILE A 9 4.47 -0.62 -5.59
CA ILE A 9 5.02 -1.15 -4.34
C ILE A 9 5.46 -2.59 -4.57
N THR A 10 6.69 -2.91 -4.21
CA THR A 10 7.21 -4.28 -4.21
C THR A 10 7.52 -4.69 -2.79
N PHE A 11 6.93 -5.79 -2.35
CA PHE A 11 7.19 -6.43 -1.07
C PHE A 11 8.24 -7.51 -1.30
N THR A 12 9.25 -7.54 -0.44
CA THR A 12 10.22 -8.63 -0.31
C THR A 12 10.20 -9.12 1.13
N LYS A 13 11.00 -10.14 1.45
CA LYS A 13 11.09 -10.65 2.82
C LYS A 13 11.59 -9.59 3.80
N ASP A 14 12.58 -8.81 3.39
CA ASP A 14 13.33 -7.93 4.29
C ASP A 14 12.96 -6.45 4.11
N GLU A 15 12.51 -6.07 2.91
CA GLU A 15 12.16 -4.69 2.58
C GLU A 15 10.88 -4.54 1.75
N VAL A 16 10.24 -3.39 1.91
CA VAL A 16 9.21 -2.87 1.00
C VAL A 16 9.83 -1.76 0.16
N ILE A 17 9.81 -1.96 -1.15
CA ILE A 17 10.32 -1.03 -2.15
C ILE A 17 9.15 -0.24 -2.73
N ILE A 18 9.20 1.06 -2.57
CA ILE A 18 8.23 1.99 -3.13
C ILE A 18 8.78 2.53 -4.44
N ASN A 19 8.14 2.15 -5.53
CA ASN A 19 8.52 2.53 -6.89
C ASN A 19 7.87 3.87 -7.24
N LYS A 20 8.62 4.97 -7.10
CA LYS A 20 8.25 6.27 -7.69
C LYS A 20 8.88 6.41 -9.07
N LYS A 21 8.24 7.18 -9.96
CA LYS A 21 8.66 7.39 -11.36
C LYS A 21 10.18 7.59 -11.58
N LYS A 22 10.88 8.27 -10.67
CA LYS A 22 12.32 8.57 -10.78
C LYS A 22 13.20 7.97 -9.68
N LYS A 23 12.61 7.37 -8.64
CA LYS A 23 13.36 6.90 -7.46
C LYS A 23 12.67 5.69 -6.84
N GLN A 24 13.47 4.72 -6.43
CA GLN A 24 13.03 3.63 -5.58
C GLN A 24 13.35 3.98 -4.13
N ILE A 25 12.36 3.87 -3.25
CA ILE A 25 12.55 4.07 -1.81
C ILE A 25 12.46 2.71 -1.16
N LYS A 26 13.57 2.27 -0.57
CA LYS A 26 13.66 1.02 0.17
C LYS A 26 13.31 1.27 1.63
N CYS A 27 12.39 0.48 2.17
CA CYS A 27 11.99 0.54 3.58
C CYS A 27 12.11 -0.84 4.21
N PRO A 28 12.91 -1.03 5.27
CA PRO A 28 12.96 -2.29 6.00
C PRO A 28 11.57 -2.65 6.56
N VAL A 29 11.18 -3.93 6.47
CA VAL A 29 9.90 -4.43 6.97
C VAL A 29 9.76 -4.18 8.48
N ASP A 30 10.86 -4.24 9.23
CA ASP A 30 10.89 -3.99 10.68
C ASP A 30 10.55 -2.55 11.06
N ASN A 31 10.79 -1.61 10.13
CA ASN A 31 10.44 -0.21 10.29
C ASN A 31 8.97 0.08 9.96
N ILE A 32 8.21 -0.88 9.44
CA ILE A 32 6.78 -0.71 9.20
C ILE A 32 6.05 -0.75 10.55
N LYS A 33 5.35 0.34 10.88
CA LYS A 33 4.50 0.45 12.06
C LYS A 33 3.16 -0.23 11.83
N GLN A 34 2.53 0.10 10.71
CA GLN A 34 1.22 -0.43 10.35
C GLN A 34 0.97 -0.30 8.84
N ILE A 35 0.13 -1.18 8.31
CA ILE A 35 -0.42 -1.07 6.98
C ILE A 35 -1.94 -0.93 7.12
N LYS A 36 -2.51 0.08 6.48
CA LYS A 36 -3.94 0.37 6.54
C LYS A 36 -4.52 0.35 5.14
N TYR A 37 -5.63 -0.36 4.97
CA TYR A 37 -6.41 -0.34 3.74
C TYR A 37 -7.79 0.25 4.03
N THR A 38 -8.05 1.45 3.53
CA THR A 38 -9.38 2.07 3.64
C THR A 38 -10.15 1.77 2.37
N ARG A 39 -11.26 1.04 2.49
CA ARG A 39 -12.21 0.88 1.40
C ARG A 39 -12.88 2.22 1.14
N ILE A 40 -12.94 2.62 -0.13
CA ILE A 40 -13.70 3.81 -0.52
C ILE A 40 -15.19 3.45 -0.40
N THR A 41 -15.90 4.11 0.52
CA THR A 41 -17.35 4.02 0.65
C THR A 41 -18.06 4.81 -0.46
N PHE A 42 -19.34 4.49 -0.70
CA PHE A 42 -20.18 5.00 -1.79
C PHE A 42 -20.15 6.53 -2.00
N ILE A 43 -19.88 7.32 -0.94
CA ILE A 43 -19.78 8.79 -0.99
C ILE A 43 -18.46 9.25 -1.64
N ASN A 44 -17.34 8.62 -1.30
CA ASN A 44 -16.04 8.90 -1.94
C ASN A 44 -15.97 8.31 -3.36
N PHE A 45 -16.82 7.33 -3.66
CA PHE A 45 -16.99 6.76 -4.99
C PHE A 45 -17.63 7.76 -5.95
N LEU A 46 -18.70 8.47 -5.55
CA LEU A 46 -19.40 9.44 -6.39
C LEU A 46 -18.49 10.59 -6.89
N LEU A 47 -17.60 11.09 -6.02
CA LEU A 47 -16.59 12.11 -6.37
C LEU A 47 -15.48 11.58 -7.29
N ALA A 48 -15.21 10.27 -7.27
CA ALA A 48 -14.22 9.62 -8.13
C ALA A 48 -14.82 9.03 -9.43
N TYR A 49 -16.16 8.93 -9.52
CA TYR A 49 -16.86 8.08 -10.50
C TYR A 49 -16.91 8.63 -11.94
N PHE A 50 -16.40 9.84 -12.20
CA PHE A 50 -16.24 10.30 -13.59
C PHE A 50 -15.10 9.57 -14.35
N SER A 51 -14.43 8.59 -13.75
CA SER A 51 -13.43 7.78 -14.44
C SER A 51 -13.39 6.32 -13.95
N THR A 52 -14.12 5.44 -14.64
CA THR A 52 -13.89 3.98 -14.74
C THR A 52 -14.15 3.08 -13.51
N GLY A 53 -15.33 2.47 -13.48
CA GLY A 53 -15.53 1.04 -13.18
C GLY A 53 -15.46 0.57 -11.73
N TYR A 54 -14.37 0.80 -10.99
CA TYR A 54 -14.22 0.41 -9.59
C TYR A 54 -13.11 1.24 -8.94
N SER A 55 -13.45 2.05 -7.92
CA SER A 55 -12.49 2.96 -7.30
C SER A 55 -11.51 2.18 -6.39
N PRO A 56 -10.19 2.24 -6.64
CA PRO A 56 -9.20 1.58 -5.79
C PRO A 56 -9.21 2.16 -4.37
N GLY A 57 -9.15 1.30 -3.35
CA GLY A 57 -9.02 1.72 -1.96
C GLY A 57 -7.66 2.36 -1.65
N TRP A 58 -7.60 3.05 -0.52
CA TRP A 58 -6.39 3.74 -0.06
C TRP A 58 -5.54 2.76 0.73
N PHE A 59 -4.35 2.47 0.21
CA PHE A 59 -3.36 1.62 0.86
C PHE A 59 -2.26 2.49 1.44
N GLN A 60 -2.23 2.60 2.77
CA GLN A 60 -1.29 3.42 3.52
C GLN A 60 -0.30 2.54 4.27
N ILE A 61 0.99 2.81 4.08
CA ILE A 61 2.07 2.22 4.87
C ILE A 61 2.62 3.33 5.77
N SER A 62 2.58 3.11 7.09
CA SER A 62 3.16 4.02 8.07
C SER A 62 4.39 3.40 8.73
N PHE A 63 5.40 4.21 9.00
CA PHE A 63 6.69 3.79 9.50
C PHE A 63 6.90 4.20 10.96
N LYS A 64 7.72 3.43 11.69
CA LYS A 64 8.15 3.75 13.06
C LYS A 64 9.11 4.95 13.03
N ASN A 65 10.13 4.86 12.17
CA ASN A 65 11.10 5.92 11.89
C ASN A 65 10.90 6.50 10.49
N ARG A 66 11.32 7.75 10.28
CA ARG A 66 11.25 8.41 8.97
C ARG A 66 12.02 7.60 7.93
N VAL A 67 11.40 7.40 6.76
CA VAL A 67 12.07 6.89 5.57
C VAL A 67 12.32 8.09 4.66
N GLY A 68 13.57 8.56 4.63
CA GLY A 68 13.91 9.87 4.08
C GLY A 68 13.30 11.00 4.92
N ARG A 69 12.32 11.73 4.37
CA ARG A 69 11.70 12.90 5.02
C ARG A 69 10.29 12.65 5.57
N ILE A 70 9.72 11.47 5.37
CA ILE A 70 8.30 11.21 5.68
C ILE A 70 8.11 9.95 6.53
N TYR A 71 6.97 9.89 7.22
CA TYR A 71 6.59 8.78 8.10
C TYR A 71 5.65 7.76 7.44
N GLY A 72 5.32 7.93 6.16
CA GLY A 72 4.45 6.98 5.48
C GLY A 72 4.18 7.35 4.04
N TYR A 73 3.68 6.39 3.29
CA TYR A 73 3.24 6.58 1.91
C TYR A 73 1.83 6.03 1.72
N VAL A 74 1.08 6.66 0.83
CA VAL A 74 -0.29 6.27 0.47
C VAL A 74 -0.34 5.99 -1.03
N PHE A 75 -1.04 4.93 -1.41
CA PHE A 75 -1.21 4.49 -2.79
C PHE A 75 -2.63 3.99 -3.03
N PHE A 76 -3.05 4.05 -4.28
CA PHE A 76 -4.31 3.45 -4.71
C PHE A 76 -4.09 1.98 -5.09
N VAL A 77 -4.78 1.08 -4.40
CA VAL A 77 -4.70 -0.37 -4.64
C VAL A 77 -6.10 -0.97 -4.73
N LYS A 78 -6.35 -1.77 -5.78
CA LYS A 78 -7.61 -2.51 -5.91
C LYS A 78 -7.69 -3.58 -4.83
N TYR A 79 -8.87 -3.76 -4.24
CA TYR A 79 -9.06 -4.75 -3.18
C TYR A 79 -8.75 -6.18 -3.64
N SER A 80 -9.00 -6.49 -4.91
CA SER A 80 -8.62 -7.77 -5.54
C SER A 80 -7.12 -8.04 -5.53
N ASP A 81 -6.30 -7.00 -5.69
CA ASP A 81 -4.84 -7.12 -5.68
C ASP A 81 -4.29 -7.15 -4.25
N LEU A 82 -4.96 -6.46 -3.32
CA LEU A 82 -4.68 -6.57 -1.88
C LEU A 82 -4.84 -8.02 -1.39
N LYS A 83 -5.88 -8.74 -1.82
CA LYS A 83 -6.11 -10.14 -1.45
C LYS A 83 -5.01 -11.09 -1.90
N LYS A 84 -4.20 -10.70 -2.88
CA LYS A 84 -3.05 -11.48 -3.37
C LYS A 84 -1.78 -11.23 -2.54
N LEU A 85 -1.84 -10.33 -1.54
CA LEU A 85 -0.70 -10.11 -0.66
C LEU A 85 -0.33 -11.40 0.08
N PRO A 86 0.97 -11.63 0.28
CA PRO A 86 1.47 -12.69 1.15
C PRO A 86 0.86 -12.58 2.55
N LYS A 87 0.54 -13.73 3.17
CA LYS A 87 -0.10 -13.80 4.50
C LYS A 87 0.59 -12.94 5.56
N GLU A 88 1.93 -12.98 5.59
CA GLU A 88 2.78 -12.20 6.52
C GLU A 88 2.52 -10.68 6.47
N PHE A 89 2.17 -10.15 5.29
CA PHE A 89 1.81 -8.74 5.13
C PHE A 89 0.32 -8.52 5.33
N LEU A 90 -0.51 -9.44 4.86
CA LEU A 90 -1.97 -9.36 4.97
C LEU A 90 -2.43 -9.34 6.44
N GLU A 91 -1.75 -10.07 7.33
CA GLU A 91 -1.96 -10.04 8.78
C GLU A 91 -1.66 -8.66 9.40
N LYS A 92 -0.76 -7.89 8.80
CA LYS A 92 -0.41 -6.52 9.23
C LYS A 92 -1.32 -5.46 8.62
N VAL A 93 -2.25 -5.84 7.73
CA VAL A 93 -3.20 -4.92 7.09
C VAL A 93 -4.45 -4.78 7.95
N THR A 94 -4.65 -3.57 8.49
CA THR A 94 -5.94 -3.19 9.07
C THR A 94 -6.86 -2.68 7.96
N ILE A 95 -7.98 -3.37 7.74
CA ILE A 95 -9.02 -2.94 6.80
C ILE A 95 -10.01 -2.04 7.56
N GLN A 96 -10.25 -0.84 7.02
CA GLN A 96 -11.30 0.08 7.48
C GLN A 96 -12.29 0.36 6.36
#